data_AF-A0A8T3V0J9-F1
#
_entry.id   AF-A0A8T3V0J9-F1
#
_cell.length_a   1.000
_cell.length_b   1.000
_cell.length_c   1.000
_cell.angle_alpha   90.00
_cell.angle_beta   90.00
_cell.angle_gamma   90.00
#
_symmetry.space_group_name_H-M   'P 1'
#
loop_
_entity.id
_entity.type
_entity.pdbx_description
1 polymer ?
#
loop_
_entity_poly.entity_id
_entity_poly.type
_entity_poly.pdbx_seq_one_letter_code
_entity_poly.pdbx_strand_id
1 'polypeptide(L)'
;MKACDVCGTLNFKENNYCIHCGNKLILEHVCPHCGQYNPDVAIHCVKCGKQINPIKIDDFDILFSEYNQNLLLNAEISDEEYNRLLSKIFARAKYSNIYGNTAKEKILNLASIFTQCKPKSRGIERGYIFLGNCIYYDDRLDDSVQISTLIHELAHYLLFDIIEQLLCDVFKVKPSTTLQTFVWYFLTLPEFKIMNEYCAHTVEGRFIPYGYQNYGSFNSLIAQPDFDKSSLNDMVVFGNTFANEIIVYLEKYIGVDLREEIKLQYKKDLKIPSYDSLNIETNDCLALSVKNSVLLKVLWDIFKLASNDDVLEELEEIKEGIELS
;
A
#
# COMPACT_ATOMS: atom_id res chain seq x y z
N MET A 1 -20.59 21.31 13.12
CA MET A 1 -19.26 21.10 12.53
C MET A 1 -19.04 19.61 12.38
N LYS A 2 -18.47 19.14 11.26
CA LYS A 2 -18.01 17.76 11.06
C LYS A 2 -16.55 17.77 10.62
N ALA A 3 -15.71 17.01 11.33
CA ALA A 3 -14.32 16.84 10.93
C ALA A 3 -14.27 15.95 9.70
N CYS A 4 -13.41 16.28 8.75
CA CYS A 4 -13.14 15.39 7.64
C CYS A 4 -12.31 14.21 8.14
N ASP A 5 -12.83 12.99 7.99
CA ASP A 5 -12.13 11.73 8.33
C ASP A 5 -10.77 11.59 7.63
N VAL A 6 -10.50 12.37 6.58
CA VAL A 6 -9.27 12.30 5.79
C VAL A 6 -8.25 13.36 6.17
N CYS A 7 -8.66 14.58 6.54
CA CYS A 7 -7.72 15.69 6.80
C CYS A 7 -7.95 16.42 8.12
N GLY A 8 -8.88 15.95 8.96
CA GLY A 8 -9.20 16.55 10.25
C GLY A 8 -9.89 17.92 10.18
N THR A 9 -10.02 18.52 8.99
CA THR A 9 -10.62 19.87 8.84
C THR A 9 -12.07 19.87 9.28
N LEU A 10 -12.45 20.84 10.11
CA LEU A 10 -13.83 21.05 10.54
C LEU A 10 -14.63 21.76 9.44
N ASN A 11 -15.73 21.15 9.03
CA ASN A 11 -16.66 21.64 8.00
C ASN A 11 -18.02 21.95 8.62
N PHE A 12 -18.85 22.77 7.96
CA PHE A 12 -20.23 22.97 8.41
C PHE A 12 -21.05 21.68 8.21
N LYS A 13 -22.16 21.55 8.95
CA LYS A 13 -22.99 20.34 8.88
C LYS A 13 -23.60 20.17 7.48
N GLU A 14 -23.92 21.28 6.81
CA GLU A 14 -24.50 21.27 5.45
C GLU A 14 -23.51 20.90 4.33
N ASN A 15 -22.19 20.90 4.58
CA ASN A 15 -21.20 20.58 3.54
C ASN A 15 -21.30 19.10 3.16
N ASN A 16 -21.57 18.75 1.90
CA ASN A 16 -21.52 17.36 1.44
C ASN A 16 -20.09 16.89 1.12
N TYR A 17 -19.15 17.84 1.05
CA TYR A 17 -17.73 17.63 0.74
C TYR A 17 -16.86 18.51 1.63
N CYS A 18 -15.66 18.04 1.96
CA CYS A 18 -14.73 18.78 2.79
C CYS A 18 -14.29 20.07 2.08
N ILE A 19 -14.43 21.21 2.76
CA ILE A 19 -14.03 22.53 2.25
C ILE A 19 -12.53 22.66 2.01
N HIS A 20 -11.72 21.80 2.65
CA HIS A 20 -10.27 21.81 2.54
C HIS A 20 -9.75 20.75 1.57
N CYS A 21 -10.14 19.48 1.73
CA CYS A 21 -9.58 18.38 0.92
C CYS A 21 -10.54 17.82 -0.14
N GLY A 22 -11.75 18.35 -0.30
CA GLY A 22 -12.71 17.95 -1.34
C GLY A 22 -13.33 16.55 -1.20
N ASN A 23 -12.96 15.77 -0.18
CA ASN A 23 -13.52 14.44 0.04
C ASN A 23 -15.01 14.51 0.37
N LYS A 24 -15.80 13.59 -0.19
CA LYS A 24 -17.21 13.44 0.19
C LYS A 24 -17.25 13.17 1.68
N LEU A 25 -17.91 14.06 2.42
CA LEU A 25 -18.19 13.85 3.83
C LEU A 25 -19.32 12.83 3.83
N ILE A 26 -18.96 11.55 4.03
CA ILE A 26 -19.77 10.36 3.71
C ILE A 26 -21.25 10.57 4.11
N LEU A 27 -22.11 10.76 3.11
CA LEU A 27 -23.54 10.45 3.13
C LEU A 27 -23.64 9.15 2.31
N GLU A 28 -24.04 7.99 2.84
CA GLU A 28 -25.19 7.69 3.72
C GLU A 28 -24.90 6.46 4.62
N HIS A 29 -25.33 6.48 5.89
CA HIS A 29 -25.26 5.32 6.80
C HIS A 29 -26.59 4.55 6.81
N VAL A 30 -26.83 3.73 5.78
CA VAL A 30 -27.98 2.80 5.75
C VAL A 30 -27.66 1.56 6.58
N CYS A 31 -28.53 1.20 7.52
CA CYS A 31 -28.32 0.05 8.39
C CYS A 31 -28.41 -1.26 7.62
N PRO A 32 -27.35 -2.09 7.60
CA PRO A 32 -27.35 -3.35 6.83
C PRO A 32 -28.30 -4.39 7.43
N HIS A 33 -28.74 -4.20 8.68
CA HIS A 33 -29.65 -5.12 9.35
C HIS A 33 -31.12 -4.76 9.25
N CYS A 34 -31.47 -3.49 8.98
CA CYS A 34 -32.88 -3.05 8.99
C CYS A 34 -33.24 -1.97 7.96
N GLY A 35 -32.29 -1.52 7.13
CA GLY A 35 -32.51 -0.54 6.07
C GLY A 35 -32.73 0.91 6.53
N GLN A 36 -32.59 1.21 7.83
CA GLN A 36 -32.78 2.55 8.37
C GLN A 36 -31.63 3.48 7.98
N TYR A 37 -31.92 4.73 7.60
CA TYR A 37 -30.92 5.81 7.49
C TYR A 37 -30.51 6.31 8.88
N ASN A 38 -29.22 6.42 9.13
CA ASN A 38 -28.66 6.84 10.41
C ASN A 38 -27.78 8.10 10.27
N PRO A 39 -27.63 8.89 11.35
CA PRO A 39 -26.70 10.02 11.38
C PRO A 39 -25.24 9.61 11.14
N ASP A 40 -24.44 10.50 10.54
CA ASP A 40 -23.02 10.26 10.19
C ASP A 40 -22.12 9.82 11.37
N VAL A 41 -22.51 10.14 12.61
CA VAL A 41 -21.77 9.77 13.83
C VAL A 41 -22.29 8.49 14.48
N ALA A 42 -23.31 7.86 13.89
CA ALA A 42 -23.99 6.72 14.50
C ALA A 42 -23.17 5.45 14.31
N ILE A 43 -22.52 5.03 15.39
CA ILE A 43 -21.92 3.69 15.50
C ILE A 43 -22.98 2.60 15.71
N HIS A 44 -24.20 2.95 16.14
CA HIS A 44 -25.33 2.02 16.33
C HIS A 44 -26.61 2.54 15.68
N CYS A 45 -27.43 1.63 15.19
CA CYS A 45 -28.63 1.96 14.44
C CYS A 45 -29.67 2.57 15.34
N VAL A 46 -30.13 3.77 14.96
CA VAL A 46 -31.15 4.50 15.72
C VAL A 46 -32.46 3.73 15.83
N LYS A 47 -32.70 2.77 14.91
CA LYS A 47 -33.90 1.94 14.89
C LYS A 47 -33.69 0.58 15.55
N CYS A 48 -32.70 -0.20 15.13
CA CYS A 48 -32.55 -1.58 15.61
C CYS A 48 -31.47 -1.78 16.68
N GLY A 49 -30.73 -0.72 17.04
CA GLY A 49 -29.69 -0.77 18.08
C GLY A 49 -28.42 -1.55 17.70
N LYS A 50 -28.39 -2.24 16.56
CA LYS A 50 -27.20 -2.97 16.07
C LYS A 50 -26.13 -2.00 15.56
N GLN A 51 -24.87 -2.34 15.74
CA GLN A 51 -23.75 -1.55 15.22
C GLN A 51 -23.88 -1.34 13.70
N ILE A 52 -23.54 -0.16 13.21
CA ILE A 52 -23.68 0.22 11.80
C ILE A 52 -22.39 0.76 11.22
N ASN A 53 -22.25 0.45 9.93
CA ASN A 53 -21.09 0.72 9.11
C ASN A 53 -20.65 2.19 9.07
N PRO A 54 -19.39 2.47 8.68
CA PRO A 54 -18.39 1.44 8.38
C PRO A 54 -17.89 0.74 9.65
N ILE A 55 -18.14 -0.57 9.67
CA ILE A 55 -17.70 -1.57 10.63
C ILE A 55 -16.27 -1.79 10.18
N LYS A 56 -15.35 -1.38 11.03
CA LYS A 56 -13.99 -1.91 10.98
C LYS A 56 -14.03 -3.31 11.57
N ILE A 57 -13.24 -4.21 11.01
CA ILE A 57 -13.08 -5.56 11.57
C ILE A 57 -11.87 -5.49 12.48
N ASP A 58 -12.07 -5.52 13.80
CA ASP A 58 -10.97 -5.46 14.76
C ASP A 58 -10.59 -6.83 15.34
N ASP A 59 -11.23 -7.89 14.84
CA ASP A 59 -11.20 -9.24 15.41
C ASP A 59 -11.04 -10.30 14.31
N PHE A 60 -10.16 -11.27 14.52
CA PHE A 60 -9.84 -12.30 13.52
C PHE A 60 -10.96 -13.31 13.33
N ASP A 61 -11.77 -13.64 14.35
CA ASP A 61 -12.93 -14.52 14.20
C ASP A 61 -13.97 -13.87 13.29
N ILE A 62 -14.15 -12.55 13.40
CA ILE A 62 -14.99 -11.78 12.49
C ILE A 62 -14.37 -11.75 11.09
N LEU A 63 -13.07 -11.46 10.98
CA LEU A 63 -12.37 -11.41 9.69
C LEU A 63 -12.55 -12.74 8.95
N PHE A 64 -12.15 -13.84 9.55
CA PHE A 64 -12.15 -15.17 8.96
C PHE A 64 -13.51 -15.89 9.00
N SER A 65 -14.59 -15.19 9.38
CA SER A 65 -15.93 -15.75 9.38
C SER A 65 -16.32 -16.33 8.01
N GLU A 66 -17.18 -17.36 8.02
CA GLU A 66 -17.70 -17.97 6.79
C GLU A 66 -18.35 -16.94 5.85
N TYR A 67 -18.96 -15.89 6.40
CA TYR A 67 -19.51 -14.79 5.63
C TYR A 67 -18.45 -14.06 4.79
N ASN A 68 -17.34 -13.65 5.41
CA ASN A 68 -16.27 -12.93 4.72
C ASN A 68 -15.49 -13.85 3.77
N GLN A 69 -15.28 -15.11 4.14
CA GLN A 69 -14.70 -16.10 3.21
C GLN A 69 -15.54 -16.22 1.92
N ASN A 70 -16.86 -16.22 2.05
CA ASN A 70 -17.78 -16.26 0.91
C ASN A 70 -17.79 -14.95 0.11
N LEU A 71 -17.66 -13.78 0.77
CA LEU A 71 -17.53 -12.51 0.06
C LEU A 71 -16.27 -12.48 -0.82
N LEU A 72 -15.13 -12.93 -0.29
CA LEU A 72 -13.87 -12.96 -1.04
C LEU A 72 -13.88 -14.03 -2.14
N LEU A 73 -14.46 -15.21 -1.88
CA LEU A 73 -14.60 -16.28 -2.88
C LEU A 73 -15.40 -15.85 -4.12
N ASN A 74 -16.49 -15.10 -3.89
CA ASN A 74 -17.39 -14.63 -4.95
C ASN A 74 -17.06 -13.20 -5.40
N ALA A 75 -15.91 -12.65 -4.97
CA ALA A 75 -15.51 -11.32 -5.36
C ALA A 75 -15.17 -11.31 -6.86
N GLU A 76 -15.74 -10.33 -7.56
CA GLU A 76 -15.36 -9.97 -8.91
C GLU A 76 -15.11 -8.48 -8.93
N ILE A 77 -14.09 -8.05 -9.67
CA ILE A 77 -13.79 -6.64 -9.87
C ILE A 77 -13.54 -6.38 -11.35
N SER A 78 -14.35 -5.48 -11.91
CA SER A 78 -14.15 -5.03 -13.28
C SER A 78 -12.94 -4.10 -13.39
N ASP A 79 -12.38 -3.99 -14.59
CA ASP A 79 -11.28 -3.06 -14.88
C ASP A 79 -11.66 -1.60 -14.54
N GLU A 80 -12.91 -1.21 -14.74
CA GLU A 80 -13.41 0.13 -14.39
C GLU A 80 -13.41 0.35 -12.88
N GLU A 81 -13.91 -0.62 -12.11
CA GLU A 81 -13.93 -0.55 -10.64
C GLU A 81 -12.52 -0.50 -10.05
N TYR A 82 -11.61 -1.32 -10.58
CA TYR A 82 -10.22 -1.32 -10.15
C TYR A 82 -9.50 0.00 -10.50
N ASN A 83 -9.70 0.53 -11.71
CA ASN A 83 -9.14 1.84 -12.08
C ASN A 83 -9.70 2.97 -11.22
N ARG A 84 -10.97 2.87 -10.81
CA ARG A 84 -11.58 3.81 -9.85
C ARG A 84 -10.95 3.67 -8.47
N LEU A 85 -10.65 2.46 -8.01
CA LEU A 85 -9.92 2.20 -6.77
C LEU A 85 -8.53 2.86 -6.81
N LEU A 86 -7.73 2.60 -7.85
CA LEU A 86 -6.43 3.26 -8.02
C LEU A 86 -6.57 4.78 -8.04
N SER A 87 -7.53 5.30 -8.80
CA SER A 87 -7.77 6.75 -8.88
C SER A 87 -8.11 7.36 -7.50
N LYS A 88 -8.82 6.64 -6.63
CA LYS A 88 -9.11 7.10 -5.25
C LYS A 88 -7.84 7.14 -4.38
N ILE A 89 -7.00 6.10 -4.45
CA ILE A 89 -5.73 6.02 -3.70
C ILE A 89 -4.85 7.22 -4.06
N PHE A 90 -4.66 7.46 -5.35
CA PHE A 90 -3.82 8.55 -5.85
C PHE A 90 -4.51 9.92 -5.89
N ALA A 91 -5.82 10.00 -5.58
CA ALA A 91 -6.53 11.28 -5.51
C ALA A 91 -5.97 12.21 -4.43
N ARG A 92 -5.40 11.64 -3.34
CA ARG A 92 -4.75 12.39 -2.25
C ARG A 92 -3.64 13.31 -2.77
N ALA A 93 -2.89 12.85 -3.78
CA ALA A 93 -1.81 13.61 -4.39
C ALA A 93 -2.29 14.61 -5.46
N LYS A 94 -3.50 14.44 -6.01
CA LYS A 94 -4.03 15.31 -7.08
C LYS A 94 -4.26 16.76 -6.63
N TYR A 95 -4.56 16.96 -5.36
CA TYR A 95 -4.83 18.28 -4.76
C TYR A 95 -3.65 18.81 -3.93
N SER A 96 -2.54 18.08 -3.94
CA SER A 96 -1.36 18.38 -3.14
C SER A 96 -0.25 18.86 -4.07
N ASN A 97 0.18 20.10 -3.89
CA ASN A 97 1.39 20.57 -4.56
C ASN A 97 2.60 19.95 -3.86
N ILE A 98 3.56 19.46 -4.65
CA ILE A 98 4.81 18.94 -4.13
C ILE A 98 5.73 20.13 -3.84
N TYR A 99 6.08 20.31 -2.57
CA TYR A 99 6.93 21.41 -2.12
C TYR A 99 8.29 20.89 -1.64
N GLY A 100 9.33 21.72 -1.77
CA GLY A 100 10.69 21.41 -1.32
C GLY A 100 11.74 22.19 -2.11
N ASN A 101 12.84 22.54 -1.46
CA ASN A 101 13.97 23.25 -2.07
C ASN A 101 14.96 22.27 -2.73
N THR A 102 14.96 21.01 -2.30
CA THR A 102 15.82 19.96 -2.84
C THR A 102 15.01 18.79 -3.39
N ALA A 103 15.64 17.98 -4.25
CA ALA A 103 15.02 16.76 -4.79
C ALA A 103 14.54 15.83 -3.66
N LYS A 104 15.35 15.65 -2.62
CA LYS A 104 14.97 14.86 -1.43
C LYS A 104 13.75 15.45 -0.74
N GLU A 105 13.72 16.74 -0.45
CA GLU A 105 12.57 17.37 0.22
C GLU A 105 11.27 17.18 -0.57
N LYS A 106 11.33 17.30 -1.90
CA LYS A 106 10.18 17.06 -2.78
C LYS A 106 9.71 15.61 -2.73
N ILE A 107 10.64 14.65 -2.78
CA ILE A 107 10.31 13.21 -2.69
C ILE A 107 9.78 12.85 -1.31
N LEU A 108 10.37 13.38 -0.24
CA LEU A 108 9.87 13.20 1.13
C LEU A 108 8.46 13.78 1.29
N ASN A 109 8.21 14.98 0.73
CA ASN A 109 6.89 15.59 0.73
C ASN A 109 5.88 14.75 -0.06
N LEU A 110 6.27 14.21 -1.22
CA LEU A 110 5.43 13.29 -2.00
C LEU A 110 5.05 12.04 -1.19
N ALA A 111 6.03 11.36 -0.59
CA ALA A 111 5.78 10.18 0.24
C ALA A 111 4.87 10.52 1.44
N SER A 112 5.08 11.70 2.05
CA SER A 112 4.30 12.20 3.19
C SER A 112 2.83 12.50 2.88
N ILE A 113 2.46 12.62 1.60
CA ILE A 113 1.04 12.74 1.20
C ILE A 113 0.30 11.41 1.41
N PHE A 114 1.00 10.29 1.23
CA PHE A 114 0.41 8.96 1.30
C PHE A 114 0.47 8.39 2.72
N THR A 115 1.63 8.51 3.35
CA THR A 115 1.92 7.86 4.64
C THR A 115 2.93 8.66 5.46
N GLN A 116 2.96 8.44 6.77
CA GLN A 116 3.90 9.13 7.64
C GLN A 116 5.35 8.73 7.28
N CYS A 117 6.25 9.70 7.23
CA CYS A 117 7.68 9.45 7.02
C CYS A 117 8.46 9.86 8.27
N LYS A 118 9.24 8.94 8.86
CA LYS A 118 10.02 9.18 10.08
C LYS A 118 11.51 8.82 9.87
N PRO A 119 12.45 9.61 10.42
CA PRO A 119 13.86 9.21 10.46
C PRO A 119 14.07 8.06 11.46
N LYS A 120 14.99 7.14 11.16
CA LYS A 120 15.34 6.02 12.06
C LYS A 120 16.08 6.51 13.30
N SER A 121 15.59 6.14 14.48
CA SER A 121 16.31 6.34 15.75
C SER A 121 17.47 5.34 15.94
N ARG A 122 18.54 5.79 16.62
CA ARG A 122 19.75 4.99 16.90
C ARG A 122 19.39 3.66 17.58
N GLY A 123 19.86 2.53 17.02
CA GLY A 123 19.65 1.19 17.60
C GLY A 123 18.58 0.34 16.91
N ILE A 124 17.82 0.90 15.96
CA ILE A 124 16.96 0.11 15.07
C ILE A 124 17.86 -0.44 13.96
N GLU A 125 18.08 -1.76 13.96
CA GLU A 125 18.86 -2.44 12.93
C GLU A 125 18.26 -2.21 11.53
N ARG A 126 19.14 -2.28 10.52
CA ARG A 126 18.75 -2.27 9.11
C ARG A 126 17.64 -3.32 8.87
N GLY A 127 16.50 -2.89 8.33
CA GLY A 127 15.47 -3.80 7.83
C GLY A 127 14.33 -4.14 8.79
N TYR A 128 14.18 -3.48 9.94
CA TYR A 128 12.99 -3.69 10.78
C TYR A 128 11.76 -2.94 10.22
N ILE A 129 11.05 -3.69 9.38
CA ILE A 129 9.59 -3.75 9.20
C ILE A 129 8.91 -2.45 8.77
N PHE A 130 8.59 -2.40 7.48
CA PHE A 130 7.40 -1.72 6.99
C PHE A 130 6.18 -2.31 7.73
N LEU A 131 5.69 -1.63 8.76
CA LEU A 131 4.46 -2.00 9.51
C LEU A 131 3.20 -1.46 8.80
N GLY A 132 3.16 -1.52 7.47
CA GLY A 132 2.01 -1.03 6.67
C GLY A 132 1.86 0.48 6.60
N ASN A 133 2.26 1.21 7.64
CA ASN A 133 1.66 2.51 7.97
C ASN A 133 2.66 3.67 8.10
N CYS A 134 3.97 3.41 7.99
CA CYS A 134 5.00 4.44 8.09
C CYS A 134 6.23 4.07 7.27
N ILE A 135 6.81 5.05 6.58
CA ILE A 135 8.09 4.94 5.88
C ILE A 135 9.21 5.39 6.81
N TYR A 136 10.21 4.53 6.99
CA TYR A 136 11.40 4.85 7.78
C TYR A 136 12.62 5.06 6.89
N TYR A 137 13.25 6.23 6.97
CA TYR A 137 14.47 6.55 6.24
C TYR A 137 15.62 6.90 7.20
N ASP A 138 16.86 6.73 6.75
CA ASP A 138 18.03 7.08 7.56
C ASP A 138 18.54 8.47 7.12
N ASP A 139 18.24 9.48 7.93
CA ASP A 139 18.55 10.89 7.65
C ASP A 139 20.05 11.24 7.74
N ARG A 140 20.88 10.27 8.15
CA ARG A 140 22.34 10.39 8.24
C ARG A 140 23.05 9.99 6.94
N LEU A 141 22.33 9.35 6.01
CA LEU A 141 22.87 8.93 4.72
C LEU A 141 22.80 10.07 3.70
N ASP A 142 23.52 9.96 2.59
CA ASP A 142 23.47 10.96 1.52
C ASP A 142 22.05 11.12 0.96
N ASP A 143 21.72 12.34 0.50
CA ASP A 143 20.40 12.68 -0.03
C ASP A 143 19.97 11.72 -1.17
N SER A 144 20.89 11.27 -2.03
CA SER A 144 20.61 10.26 -3.06
C SER A 144 20.19 8.90 -2.49
N VAL A 145 20.80 8.46 -1.38
CA VAL A 145 20.41 7.22 -0.69
C VAL A 145 19.00 7.37 -0.14
N GLN A 146 18.74 8.50 0.52
CA GLN A 146 17.43 8.80 1.10
C GLN A 146 16.34 8.86 0.02
N ILE A 147 16.62 9.47 -1.13
CA ILE A 147 15.68 9.50 -2.28
C ILE A 147 15.33 8.09 -2.74
N SER A 148 16.34 7.22 -2.97
CA SER A 148 16.12 5.84 -3.38
C SER A 148 15.29 5.08 -2.35
N THR A 149 15.66 5.16 -1.06
CA THR A 149 14.90 4.53 0.03
C THR A 149 13.46 5.03 0.10
N LEU A 150 13.22 6.35 0.00
CA LEU A 150 11.87 6.90 0.06
C LEU A 150 11.00 6.42 -1.10
N ILE A 151 11.54 6.33 -2.32
CA ILE A 151 10.79 5.85 -3.48
C ILE A 151 10.52 4.34 -3.37
N HIS A 152 11.51 3.57 -2.91
CA HIS A 152 11.42 2.13 -2.70
C HIS A 152 10.33 1.78 -1.67
N GLU A 153 10.41 2.37 -0.48
CA GLU A 153 9.44 2.12 0.59
C GLU A 153 8.04 2.67 0.25
N LEU A 154 7.96 3.77 -0.52
CA LEU A 154 6.68 4.25 -1.03
C LEU A 154 6.03 3.25 -1.99
N ALA A 155 6.81 2.53 -2.80
CA ALA A 155 6.27 1.50 -3.68
C ALA A 155 5.68 0.32 -2.89
N HIS A 156 6.37 -0.14 -1.85
CA HIS A 156 5.82 -1.12 -0.91
C HIS A 156 4.52 -0.63 -0.27
N TYR A 157 4.49 0.62 0.20
CA TYR A 157 3.29 1.21 0.77
C TYR A 157 2.12 1.25 -0.20
N LEU A 158 2.36 1.69 -1.45
CA LEU A 158 1.30 1.79 -2.44
C LEU A 158 0.76 0.41 -2.83
N LEU A 159 1.62 -0.62 -2.93
CA LEU A 159 1.17 -1.99 -3.17
C LEU A 159 0.30 -2.50 -2.00
N PHE A 160 0.73 -2.26 -0.77
CA PHE A 160 -0.03 -2.59 0.44
C PHE A 160 -1.41 -1.90 0.45
N ASP A 161 -1.46 -0.58 0.23
CA ASP A 161 -2.71 0.20 0.22
C ASP A 161 -3.64 -0.26 -0.92
N ILE A 162 -3.12 -0.61 -2.10
CA ILE A 162 -3.92 -1.18 -3.19
C ILE A 162 -4.66 -2.45 -2.74
N ILE A 163 -3.96 -3.37 -2.08
CA ILE A 163 -4.52 -4.63 -1.61
C ILE A 163 -5.49 -4.38 -0.44
N GLU A 164 -5.13 -3.52 0.51
CA GLU A 164 -5.99 -3.16 1.64
C GLU A 164 -7.31 -2.53 1.16
N GLN A 165 -7.24 -1.53 0.27
CA GLN A 165 -8.45 -0.89 -0.27
C GLN A 165 -9.29 -1.87 -1.07
N LEU A 166 -8.67 -2.82 -1.78
CA LEU A 166 -9.40 -3.87 -2.51
C LEU A 166 -10.20 -4.73 -1.54
N LEU A 167 -9.57 -5.21 -0.47
CA LEU A 167 -10.26 -6.01 0.55
C LEU A 167 -11.32 -5.21 1.30
N CYS A 168 -11.07 -3.92 1.57
CA CYS A 168 -12.09 -3.01 2.12
C CYS A 168 -13.31 -2.91 1.21
N ASP A 169 -13.10 -2.77 -0.11
CA ASP A 169 -14.17 -2.72 -1.09
C ASP A 169 -14.89 -4.08 -1.23
N VAL A 170 -14.20 -5.22 -1.07
CA VAL A 170 -14.82 -6.56 -1.07
C VAL A 170 -15.69 -6.77 0.18
N PHE A 171 -15.14 -6.54 1.37
CA PHE A 171 -15.83 -6.76 2.64
C PHE A 171 -16.79 -5.63 3.01
N LYS A 172 -16.76 -4.50 2.29
CA LYS A 172 -17.55 -3.29 2.57
C LYS A 172 -17.25 -2.72 3.97
N VAL A 173 -15.96 -2.67 4.32
CA VAL A 173 -15.45 -2.21 5.63
C VAL A 173 -14.50 -1.02 5.47
N LYS A 174 -14.16 -0.37 6.59
CA LYS A 174 -13.05 0.60 6.63
C LYS A 174 -11.73 -0.12 6.93
N PRO A 175 -10.58 0.50 6.59
CA PRO A 175 -9.26 0.11 7.09
C PRO A 175 -9.27 -0.16 8.60
N SER A 176 -8.53 -1.19 9.01
CA SER A 176 -8.45 -1.66 10.40
C SER A 176 -7.15 -2.41 10.59
N THR A 177 -6.59 -2.40 11.80
CA THR A 177 -5.33 -3.09 12.08
C THR A 177 -5.41 -4.58 11.75
N THR A 178 -6.52 -5.25 12.07
CA THR A 178 -6.70 -6.68 11.77
C THR A 178 -6.63 -6.98 10.28
N LEU A 179 -7.24 -6.13 9.44
CA LEU A 179 -7.14 -6.28 7.98
C LEU A 179 -5.72 -5.98 7.49
N GLN A 180 -5.07 -4.96 8.03
CA GLN A 180 -3.69 -4.59 7.72
C GLN A 180 -2.72 -5.72 8.05
N THR A 181 -2.92 -6.38 9.19
CA THR A 181 -2.17 -7.56 9.61
C THR A 181 -2.28 -8.69 8.59
N PHE A 182 -3.49 -8.98 8.09
CA PHE A 182 -3.65 -9.98 7.04
C PHE A 182 -2.92 -9.61 5.73
N VAL A 183 -3.02 -8.35 5.29
CA VAL A 183 -2.31 -7.86 4.10
C VAL A 183 -0.80 -7.94 4.29
N TRP A 184 -0.31 -7.62 5.48
CA TRP A 184 1.11 -7.73 5.83
C TRP A 184 1.56 -9.18 5.77
N TYR A 185 0.86 -10.09 6.46
CA TYR A 185 1.12 -11.53 6.43
C TYR A 185 1.19 -12.06 4.99
N PHE A 186 0.20 -11.70 4.16
CA PHE A 186 0.16 -12.03 2.74
C PHE A 186 1.43 -11.59 2.01
N LEU A 187 1.86 -10.34 2.18
CA LEU A 187 3.05 -9.79 1.50
C LEU A 187 4.39 -10.29 2.07
N THR A 188 4.39 -10.89 3.26
CA THR A 188 5.60 -11.46 3.87
C THR A 188 5.81 -12.95 3.58
N LEU A 189 4.78 -13.64 3.07
CA LEU A 189 4.92 -15.00 2.56
C LEU A 189 6.01 -15.06 1.47
N PRO A 190 6.81 -16.15 1.38
CA PRO A 190 8.01 -16.17 0.55
C PRO A 190 7.80 -15.74 -0.91
N GLU A 191 6.71 -16.21 -1.55
CA GLU A 191 6.38 -15.96 -2.94
C GLU A 191 6.02 -14.48 -3.16
N PHE A 192 5.17 -13.95 -2.29
CA PHE A 192 4.66 -12.59 -2.38
C PHE A 192 5.67 -11.56 -1.89
N LYS A 193 6.62 -11.97 -1.04
CA LYS A 193 7.77 -11.15 -0.67
C LYS A 193 8.67 -10.89 -1.88
N ILE A 194 8.90 -11.90 -2.73
CA ILE A 194 9.62 -11.73 -4.00
C ILE A 194 8.86 -10.78 -4.93
N MET A 195 7.54 -10.99 -5.09
CA MET A 195 6.68 -10.09 -5.87
C MET A 195 6.75 -8.64 -5.36
N ASN A 196 6.65 -8.46 -4.05
CA ASN A 196 6.64 -7.16 -3.38
C ASN A 196 7.98 -6.41 -3.56
N GLU A 197 9.11 -7.08 -3.33
CA GLU A 197 10.45 -6.53 -3.56
C GLU A 197 10.70 -6.22 -5.03
N TYR A 198 10.29 -7.11 -5.94
CA TYR A 198 10.40 -6.85 -7.37
C TYR A 198 9.63 -5.59 -7.77
N CYS A 199 8.40 -5.45 -7.25
CA CYS A 199 7.58 -4.27 -7.49
C CYS A 199 8.31 -3.00 -7.06
N ALA A 200 8.84 -2.97 -5.83
CA ALA A 200 9.53 -1.81 -5.29
C ALA A 200 10.81 -1.45 -6.06
N HIS A 201 11.62 -2.44 -6.41
CA HIS A 201 12.83 -2.26 -7.23
C HIS A 201 12.53 -1.73 -8.63
N THR A 202 11.47 -2.21 -9.27
CA THR A 202 11.07 -1.72 -10.60
C THR A 202 10.56 -0.28 -10.53
N VAL A 203 9.76 0.06 -9.51
CA VAL A 203 9.29 1.45 -9.30
C VAL A 203 10.48 2.37 -9.00
N GLU A 204 11.38 1.97 -8.09
CA GLU A 204 12.59 2.72 -7.79
C GLU A 204 13.42 2.95 -9.06
N GLY A 205 13.73 1.85 -9.78
CA GLY A 205 14.56 1.85 -10.98
C GLY A 205 14.05 2.76 -12.09
N ARG A 206 12.74 3.01 -12.15
CA ARG A 206 12.13 3.96 -13.08
C ARG A 206 12.51 5.42 -12.82
N PHE A 207 12.67 5.80 -11.55
CA PHE A 207 12.82 7.18 -11.11
C PHE A 207 14.26 7.54 -10.74
N ILE A 208 15.09 6.55 -10.37
CA ILE A 208 16.51 6.77 -10.08
C ILE A 208 17.39 6.58 -11.32
N PRO A 209 18.59 7.19 -11.36
CA PRO A 209 19.47 7.08 -12.51
C PRO A 209 20.00 5.64 -12.65
N TYR A 210 20.14 5.19 -13.90
CA TYR A 210 20.71 3.87 -14.22
C TYR A 210 22.12 3.69 -13.64
N GLY A 211 22.36 2.53 -13.04
CA GLY A 211 23.60 2.14 -12.40
C GLY A 211 23.67 2.41 -10.90
N TYR A 212 22.64 3.03 -10.31
CA TYR A 212 22.55 3.31 -8.87
C TYR A 212 21.45 2.53 -8.15
N GLN A 213 20.73 1.68 -8.89
CA GLN A 213 19.75 0.74 -8.33
C GLN A 213 20.45 -0.26 -7.41
N ASN A 214 19.84 -0.54 -6.25
CA ASN A 214 20.37 -1.51 -5.29
C ASN A 214 19.44 -2.72 -5.16
N TYR A 215 19.64 -3.71 -6.02
CA TYR A 215 18.83 -4.93 -6.03
C TYR A 215 19.25 -5.97 -4.97
N GLY A 216 20.03 -5.57 -3.96
CA GLY A 216 20.60 -6.48 -2.98
C GLY A 216 19.56 -7.26 -2.17
N SER A 217 18.44 -6.64 -1.78
CA SER A 217 17.36 -7.32 -1.05
C SER A 217 16.70 -8.40 -1.91
N PHE A 218 16.32 -8.07 -3.14
CA PHE A 218 15.74 -9.02 -4.09
C PHE A 218 16.69 -10.16 -4.43
N ASN A 219 17.95 -9.83 -4.78
CA ASN A 219 18.97 -10.81 -5.11
C ASN A 219 19.26 -11.77 -3.92
N SER A 220 19.10 -11.31 -2.69
CA SER A 220 19.23 -12.15 -1.49
C SER A 220 18.05 -13.11 -1.31
N LEU A 221 16.84 -12.73 -1.73
CA LEU A 221 15.65 -13.59 -1.65
C LEU A 221 15.72 -14.71 -2.69
N ILE A 222 16.07 -14.40 -3.94
CA ILE A 222 16.15 -15.41 -5.01
C ILE A 222 17.31 -16.39 -4.84
N ALA A 223 18.31 -16.05 -4.02
CA ALA A 223 19.43 -16.93 -3.72
C ALA A 223 19.04 -18.07 -2.75
N GLN A 224 17.83 -18.03 -2.18
CA GLN A 224 17.33 -19.08 -1.31
C GLN A 224 16.97 -20.33 -2.13
N PRO A 225 17.41 -21.53 -1.69
CA PRO A 225 17.37 -22.75 -2.51
C PRO A 225 15.98 -23.33 -2.78
N ASP A 226 14.92 -22.79 -2.17
CA ASP A 226 13.60 -23.42 -2.09
C ASP A 226 12.60 -22.96 -3.17
N PHE A 227 12.97 -22.01 -4.04
CA PHE A 227 12.08 -21.49 -5.06
C PHE A 227 12.21 -22.22 -6.41
N ASP A 228 11.10 -22.75 -6.91
CA ASP A 228 11.06 -23.24 -8.28
C ASP A 228 11.10 -22.06 -9.28
N LYS A 229 11.75 -22.27 -10.43
CA LYS A 229 11.95 -21.22 -11.43
C LYS A 229 10.67 -20.72 -12.09
N SER A 230 9.61 -21.54 -12.13
CA SER A 230 8.35 -21.16 -12.77
C SER A 230 7.58 -20.19 -11.87
N SER A 231 7.42 -20.54 -10.60
CA SER A 231 6.79 -19.71 -9.57
C SER A 231 7.55 -18.39 -9.40
N LEU A 232 8.88 -18.41 -9.46
CA LEU A 232 9.68 -17.19 -9.46
C LEU A 232 9.34 -16.26 -10.63
N ASN A 233 9.24 -16.80 -11.85
CA ASN A 233 8.87 -16.02 -13.03
C ASN A 233 7.46 -15.44 -12.90
N ASP A 234 6.50 -16.23 -12.40
CA ASP A 234 5.13 -15.78 -12.20
C ASP A 234 5.05 -14.63 -11.18
N MET A 235 5.78 -14.72 -10.06
CA MET A 235 5.85 -13.65 -9.06
C MET A 235 6.53 -12.39 -9.59
N VAL A 236 7.56 -12.54 -10.42
CA VAL A 236 8.23 -11.41 -11.09
C VAL A 236 7.29 -10.70 -12.07
N VAL A 237 6.56 -11.44 -12.93
CA VAL A 237 5.57 -10.86 -13.84
C VAL A 237 4.43 -10.19 -13.07
N PHE A 238 3.99 -10.80 -11.97
CA PHE A 238 2.94 -10.25 -11.12
C PHE A 238 3.38 -8.95 -10.44
N GLY A 239 4.59 -8.92 -9.87
CA GLY A 239 5.19 -7.73 -9.27
C GLY A 239 5.44 -6.62 -10.28
N ASN A 240 5.88 -6.98 -11.49
CA ASN A 240 6.05 -6.02 -12.59
C ASN A 240 4.73 -5.37 -13.01
N THR A 241 3.64 -6.14 -12.99
CA THR A 241 2.31 -5.63 -13.33
C THR A 241 1.89 -4.54 -12.35
N PHE A 242 2.03 -4.78 -11.03
CA PHE A 242 1.78 -3.73 -10.03
C PHE A 242 2.74 -2.54 -10.14
N ALA A 243 4.01 -2.78 -10.42
CA ALA A 243 5.00 -1.71 -10.58
C ALA A 243 4.61 -0.75 -11.71
N ASN A 244 4.18 -1.27 -12.86
CA ASN A 244 3.74 -0.46 -13.99
C ASN A 244 2.50 0.37 -13.64
N GLU A 245 1.54 -0.19 -12.91
CA GLU A 245 0.38 0.56 -12.40
C GLU A 245 0.82 1.72 -11.51
N ILE A 246 1.68 1.47 -10.52
CA ILE A 246 2.20 2.48 -9.59
C ILE A 246 3.02 3.57 -10.34
N ILE A 247 3.90 3.16 -11.25
CA ILE A 247 4.73 4.06 -12.07
C ILE A 247 3.86 5.07 -12.82
N VAL A 248 2.80 4.61 -13.50
CA VAL A 248 1.91 5.49 -14.29
C VAL A 248 1.29 6.60 -13.43
N TYR A 249 0.99 6.33 -12.16
CA TYR A 249 0.49 7.35 -11.25
C TYR A 249 1.60 8.23 -10.69
N LEU A 250 2.74 7.65 -10.29
CA LEU A 250 3.87 8.41 -9.75
C LEU A 250 4.53 9.32 -10.78
N GLU A 251 4.53 8.98 -12.07
CA GLU A 251 5.07 9.82 -13.15
C GLU A 251 4.37 11.17 -13.28
N LYS A 252 3.12 11.28 -12.83
CA LYS A 252 2.37 12.55 -12.80
C LYS A 252 2.96 13.53 -11.78
N TYR A 253 3.69 13.01 -10.79
CA TYR A 253 4.23 13.73 -9.65
C TYR A 253 5.76 13.85 -9.75
N ILE A 254 6.43 12.75 -10.11
CA ILE A 254 7.86 12.67 -10.39
C ILE A 254 8.07 12.85 -11.90
N GLY A 255 7.80 14.07 -12.35
CA GLY A 255 7.93 14.47 -13.75
C GLY A 255 9.38 14.56 -14.24
N VAL A 256 9.55 15.02 -15.47
CA VAL A 256 10.89 15.18 -16.10
C VAL A 256 11.81 16.06 -15.25
N ASP A 257 11.31 17.20 -14.78
CA ASP A 257 12.12 18.17 -14.02
C ASP A 257 12.64 17.58 -12.71
N LEU A 258 11.75 16.95 -11.91
CA LEU A 258 12.16 16.32 -10.66
C LEU A 258 13.13 15.15 -10.89
N ARG A 259 12.96 14.37 -11.97
CA ARG A 259 13.91 13.32 -12.32
C ARG A 259 15.29 13.88 -12.68
N GLU A 260 15.37 15.02 -13.36
CA GLU A 260 16.65 15.67 -13.61
C GLU A 260 17.30 16.20 -12.33
N GLU A 261 16.51 16.76 -11.41
CA GLU A 261 17.00 17.14 -10.08
C GLU A 261 17.55 15.93 -9.30
N ILE A 262 16.87 14.79 -9.33
CA ILE A 262 17.34 13.53 -8.73
C ILE A 262 18.69 13.13 -9.37
N LYS A 263 18.79 13.11 -10.70
CA LYS A 263 20.06 12.80 -11.40
C LYS A 263 21.19 13.73 -10.99
N LEU A 264 20.92 15.02 -10.84
CA LEU A 264 21.90 15.99 -10.38
C LEU A 264 22.32 15.72 -8.93
N GLN A 265 21.40 15.29 -8.06
CA GLN A 265 21.73 14.91 -6.68
C GLN A 265 22.69 13.72 -6.64
N TYR A 266 22.44 12.66 -7.41
CA TYR A 266 23.35 11.51 -7.48
C TYR A 266 24.76 11.88 -7.96
N LYS A 267 24.87 12.83 -8.90
CA LYS A 267 26.16 13.36 -9.34
C LYS A 267 26.87 14.16 -8.24
N LYS A 268 26.13 14.93 -7.44
CA LYS A 268 26.67 15.72 -6.33
C LYS A 268 27.21 14.84 -5.20
N ASP A 269 26.53 13.74 -4.91
CA ASP A 269 26.92 12.81 -3.85
C ASP A 269 28.13 11.93 -4.25
N LEU A 270 28.72 12.14 -5.45
CA LEU A 270 29.92 11.47 -5.97
C LEU A 270 29.84 9.93 -5.90
N LYS A 271 28.63 9.37 -5.93
CA LYS A 271 28.47 7.92 -5.95
C LYS A 271 29.00 7.35 -7.25
N ILE A 272 29.70 6.23 -7.15
CA ILE A 272 30.12 5.45 -8.31
C ILE A 272 28.95 4.51 -8.64
N PRO A 273 28.46 4.47 -9.89
CA PRO A 273 27.43 3.51 -10.27
C PRO A 273 27.98 2.08 -10.11
N SER A 274 27.27 1.22 -9.38
CA SER A 274 27.62 -0.20 -9.23
C SER A 274 27.14 -1.05 -10.41
N TYR A 275 26.17 -0.54 -11.19
CA TYR A 275 25.52 -1.27 -12.28
C TYR A 275 25.04 -2.67 -11.87
N ASP A 276 24.69 -2.84 -10.59
CA ASP A 276 24.12 -4.09 -10.12
C ASP A 276 22.89 -4.39 -10.96
N SER A 277 22.87 -5.55 -11.60
CA SER A 277 21.75 -5.98 -12.43
C SER A 277 20.72 -6.74 -11.59
N LEU A 278 19.44 -6.55 -11.91
CA LEU A 278 18.44 -7.55 -11.58
C LEU A 278 18.79 -8.80 -12.40
N ASN A 279 18.97 -9.94 -11.73
CA ASN A 279 19.27 -11.19 -12.42
C ASN A 279 18.11 -11.63 -13.36
N ILE A 280 16.90 -11.09 -13.14
CA ILE A 280 15.68 -11.43 -13.85
C ILE A 280 14.90 -10.13 -14.14
N GLU A 281 15.25 -9.42 -15.21
CA GLU A 281 14.44 -8.30 -15.70
C GLU A 281 13.37 -8.81 -16.68
N THR A 282 12.15 -8.28 -16.59
CA THR A 282 11.07 -8.58 -17.54
C THR A 282 10.31 -7.32 -17.91
N ASN A 283 9.81 -7.30 -19.15
CA ASN A 283 8.81 -6.32 -19.61
C ASN A 283 7.39 -6.92 -19.64
N ASP A 284 7.26 -8.20 -19.29
CA ASP A 284 5.98 -8.88 -19.32
C ASP A 284 5.08 -8.36 -18.19
N CYS A 285 3.81 -8.14 -18.53
CA CYS A 285 2.76 -7.74 -17.61
C CYS A 285 1.51 -8.56 -17.91
N LEU A 286 0.74 -8.87 -16.87
CA LEU A 286 -0.57 -9.48 -17.03
C LEU A 286 -1.57 -8.41 -17.52
N ALA A 287 -2.54 -8.85 -18.32
CA ALA A 287 -3.70 -8.03 -18.62
C ALA A 287 -4.47 -7.72 -17.31
N LEU A 288 -5.03 -6.52 -17.20
CA LEU A 288 -5.62 -6.03 -15.94
C LEU A 288 -6.69 -6.97 -15.37
N SER A 289 -7.60 -7.44 -16.22
CA SER A 289 -8.66 -8.37 -15.84
C SER A 289 -8.13 -9.72 -15.36
N VAL A 290 -7.09 -10.24 -16.01
CA VAL A 290 -6.41 -11.48 -15.62
C VAL A 290 -5.72 -11.30 -14.27
N LYS A 291 -4.95 -10.22 -14.11
CA LYS A 291 -4.27 -9.88 -12.86
C LYS A 291 -5.26 -9.75 -11.70
N ASN A 292 -6.38 -9.04 -11.89
CA ASN A 292 -7.41 -8.85 -10.87
C ASN A 292 -8.04 -10.19 -10.44
N SER A 293 -8.35 -11.05 -11.41
CA SER A 293 -8.90 -12.39 -11.13
C SER A 293 -7.89 -13.27 -10.37
N VAL A 294 -6.62 -13.27 -10.80
CA VAL A 294 -5.55 -14.02 -10.14
C VAL A 294 -5.34 -13.51 -8.71
N LEU A 295 -5.29 -12.19 -8.50
CA LEU A 295 -5.12 -11.57 -7.19
C LEU A 295 -6.23 -11.99 -6.22
N LEU A 296 -7.50 -11.90 -6.63
CA LEU A 296 -8.63 -12.28 -5.78
C LEU A 296 -8.59 -13.77 -5.41
N LYS A 297 -8.26 -14.63 -6.37
CA LYS A 297 -8.12 -16.08 -6.12
C LYS A 297 -7.01 -16.37 -5.12
N VAL A 298 -5.84 -15.77 -5.33
CA VAL A 298 -4.68 -15.92 -4.44
C VAL A 298 -5.00 -15.39 -3.05
N LEU A 299 -5.61 -14.21 -2.94
CA LEU A 299 -6.02 -13.65 -1.66
C LEU A 299 -6.98 -14.60 -0.95
N TRP A 300 -7.93 -15.22 -1.65
CA TRP A 300 -8.83 -16.21 -1.06
C TRP A 300 -8.10 -17.47 -0.56
N ASP A 301 -7.20 -18.03 -1.36
CA ASP A 301 -6.40 -19.21 -0.99
C ASP A 301 -5.60 -18.93 0.30
N ILE A 302 -4.93 -17.78 0.37
CA ILE A 302 -4.16 -17.36 1.54
C ILE A 302 -5.08 -17.00 2.72
N PHE A 303 -6.24 -16.39 2.48
CA PHE A 303 -7.22 -16.07 3.51
C PHE A 303 -7.73 -17.32 4.23
N LYS A 304 -7.92 -18.43 3.48
CA LYS A 304 -8.24 -19.72 4.08
C LYS A 304 -7.09 -20.30 4.88
N LEU A 305 -5.86 -20.21 4.36
CA LEU A 305 -4.68 -20.67 5.10
C LEU A 305 -4.52 -19.91 6.43
N ALA A 306 -4.70 -18.60 6.38
CA ALA A 306 -4.58 -17.69 7.52
C ALA A 306 -5.67 -17.89 8.60
N SER A 307 -6.78 -18.55 8.25
CA SER A 307 -7.86 -18.87 9.20
C SER A 307 -7.56 -20.09 10.09
N ASN A 308 -6.44 -20.78 9.88
CA ASN A 308 -6.03 -21.90 10.73
C ASN A 308 -5.44 -21.40 12.05
N ASP A 309 -5.73 -22.12 13.15
CA ASP A 309 -5.29 -21.75 14.51
C ASP A 309 -3.78 -21.51 14.62
N ASP A 310 -2.95 -22.32 13.95
CA ASP A 310 -1.48 -22.20 13.98
C ASP A 310 -0.97 -20.86 13.39
N VAL A 311 -1.74 -20.24 12.49
CA VAL A 311 -1.38 -18.97 11.84
C VAL A 311 -1.96 -17.77 12.61
N LEU A 312 -3.05 -17.98 13.36
CA LEU A 312 -3.67 -16.91 14.16
C LEU A 312 -2.71 -16.35 15.22
N GLU A 313 -1.86 -17.19 15.82
CA GLU A 313 -0.86 -16.73 16.79
C GLU A 313 0.15 -15.76 16.12
N GLU A 314 0.65 -16.10 14.93
CA GLU A 314 1.53 -15.22 14.15
C GLU A 314 0.84 -13.90 13.79
N LEU A 315 -0.43 -13.96 13.38
CA LEU A 315 -1.22 -12.76 13.07
C LEU A 315 -1.41 -11.86 14.29
N GLU A 316 -1.67 -12.39 15.48
CA GLU A 316 -1.77 -11.57 16.68
C GLU A 316 -0.44 -10.89 17.02
N GLU A 317 0.70 -11.58 16.91
CA GLU A 317 2.03 -10.96 17.09
C GLU A 317 2.27 -9.80 16.11
N ILE A 318 1.88 -9.98 14.84
CA ILE A 318 1.98 -8.92 13.82
C ILE A 318 1.08 -7.74 14.19
N LYS A 319 -0.16 -8.01 14.61
CA LYS A 319 -1.14 -6.99 14.98
C LYS A 319 -0.63 -6.14 16.14
N GLU A 320 -0.14 -6.77 17.21
CA GLU A 320 0.48 -6.07 18.34
C GLU A 320 1.64 -5.18 17.88
N GLY A 321 2.48 -5.69 16.98
CA GLY A 321 3.58 -4.92 16.38
C GLY A 321 3.11 -3.65 15.66
N ILE A 322 2.03 -3.73 14.89
CA ILE A 322 1.46 -2.57 14.17
C ILE A 322 0.88 -1.54 15.16
N GLU A 323 0.14 -1.99 16.19
CA GLU A 323 -0.50 -1.08 17.16
C GLU A 323 0.50 -0.31 18.03
N LEU A 324 1.71 -0.84 18.20
CA LEU A 324 2.78 -0.23 19.00
C LEU A 324 3.66 0.79 18.23
N SER A 325 3.45 0.98 16.92
CA SER A 325 4.33 1.75 16.00
C SER A 325 3.92 3.20 15.69
#